data_AF-A0A4Y2SCF4-F1
#
_entry.id   AF-A0A4Y2SCF4-F1
#
_cell.length_a   1.000
_cell.length_b   1.000
_cell.length_c   1.000
_cell.angle_alpha   90.00
_cell.angle_beta   90.00
_cell.angle_gamma   90.00
#
_symmetry.space_group_name_H-M   'P 1'
#
loop_
_entity.id
_entity.type
_entity.pdbx_description
1 polymer ?
#
loop_
_entity_poly.entity_id
_entity_poly.type
_entity_poly.pdbx_seq_one_letter_code
_entity_poly.pdbx_strand_id
1 'polypeptide(L)'
;MGKSLSVLNCNGQIISHIKDIANVLGKTFAEVSSDEFYPQDFIAYKRQEERVILNFESSSSEIYNTDFTIHELRNALNNSHPTSPGPDRIHCKMLKNLSENSLFDIGSF
;
A
#
# COMPACT_ATOMS: atom_id res chain seq x y z
N MET A 1 15.42 7.08 -13.53
CA MET A 1 16.74 6.66 -13.04
C MET A 1 16.70 6.79 -11.52
N GLY A 2 16.64 5.68 -10.78
CA GLY A 2 16.55 5.71 -9.31
C GLY A 2 17.91 6.03 -8.69
N LYS A 3 17.95 6.88 -7.66
CA LYS A 3 19.18 7.13 -6.90
C LYS A 3 19.47 5.87 -6.06
N SER A 4 20.66 5.29 -6.24
CA SER A 4 21.13 4.17 -5.41
C SER A 4 21.95 4.70 -4.25
N LEU A 5 21.65 4.24 -3.03
CA LEU A 5 22.45 4.56 -1.85
C LEU A 5 23.67 3.62 -1.85
N SER A 6 24.85 4.17 -2.11
CA SER A 6 26.09 3.40 -2.24
C SER A 6 26.84 3.22 -0.92
N VAL A 7 26.63 4.12 0.05
CA VAL A 7 27.37 4.17 1.32
C VAL A 7 26.49 4.76 2.42
N LEU A 8 26.59 4.22 3.63
CA LEU A 8 26.04 4.76 4.87
C LEU A 8 27.17 4.96 5.89
N ASN A 9 27.22 6.10 6.56
CA ASN A 9 28.05 6.31 7.74
C ASN A 9 27.19 6.17 8.99
N CYS A 10 27.50 5.18 9.83
CA CYS A 10 26.83 4.94 11.10
C CYS A 10 27.88 5.05 12.22
N ASN A 11 27.79 6.10 13.05
CA ASN A 11 28.69 6.33 14.19
C ASN A 11 30.20 6.27 13.82
N GLY A 12 30.57 6.75 12.63
CA GLY A 12 31.94 6.74 12.13
C GLY A 12 32.33 5.48 11.34
N GLN A 13 31.48 4.45 11.31
CA GLN A 13 31.68 3.25 10.50
C GLN A 13 31.05 3.42 9.11
N ILE A 14 31.84 3.17 8.07
CA ILE A 14 31.39 3.19 6.67
C ILE A 14 30.86 1.81 6.28
N ILE A 15 29.61 1.77 5.80
CA ILE A 15 28.91 0.57 5.34
C ILE A 15 28.58 0.76 3.86
N SER A 16 29.04 -0.15 3.01
CA SER A 16 28.88 -0.04 1.54
C SER A 16 28.09 -1.18 0.92
N HIS A 17 27.89 -2.30 1.64
CA HIS A 17 27.05 -3.39 1.17
C HIS A 17 25.57 -3.05 1.37
N ILE A 18 24.79 -3.11 0.29
CA ILE A 18 23.38 -2.68 0.29
C ILE A 18 22.51 -3.41 1.33
N LYS A 19 22.77 -4.70 1.56
CA LYS A 19 22.06 -5.49 2.57
C LYS A 19 22.37 -4.98 3.98
N ASP A 20 23.62 -4.64 4.25
CA ASP A 20 24.05 -4.15 5.56
C ASP A 20 23.56 -2.72 5.80
N ILE A 21 23.55 -1.88 4.76
CA ILE A 21 22.88 -0.58 4.78
C ILE A 21 21.41 -0.74 5.17
N ALA A 22 20.69 -1.64 4.50
CA ALA A 22 19.27 -1.91 4.81
C ALA A 22 19.07 -2.42 6.24
N ASN A 23 19.94 -3.33 6.71
CA ASN A 23 19.88 -3.86 8.08
C ASN A 23 20.11 -2.77 9.13
N VAL A 24 21.09 -1.89 8.92
CA VAL A 24 21.36 -0.78 9.86
C VAL A 24 20.19 0.19 9.87
N LEU A 25 19.65 0.57 8.71
CA LEU A 25 18.46 1.41 8.67
C LEU A 25 17.28 0.76 9.40
N GLY A 26 17.00 -0.52 9.14
CA GLY A 26 15.94 -1.26 9.81
C GLY A 26 16.12 -1.31 11.33
N LYS A 27 17.35 -1.57 11.79
CA LYS A 27 17.69 -1.56 13.22
C LYS A 27 17.48 -0.17 13.83
N THR A 28 18.00 0.89 13.20
CA THR A 28 17.84 2.26 13.68
C THR A 28 16.37 2.65 13.75
N PHE A 29 15.56 2.30 12.74
CA PHE A 29 14.12 2.55 12.78
C PHE A 29 13.42 1.79 13.92
N ALA A 30 13.80 0.54 14.18
CA ALA A 30 13.25 -0.22 15.29
C ALA A 30 13.61 0.39 16.65
N GLU A 31 14.86 0.84 16.82
CA GLU A 31 15.33 1.49 18.07
C GLU A 31 14.59 2.80 18.33
N VAL A 32 14.55 3.72 17.35
CA VAL A 32 13.87 5.01 17.55
C VAL A 32 12.35 4.88 17.67
N SER A 33 11.78 3.76 17.20
CA SER A 33 10.36 3.45 17.32
C SER A 33 10.04 2.55 18.52
N SER A 34 11.00 2.35 19.42
CA SER A 34 10.82 1.55 20.63
C SER A 34 10.32 2.40 21.80
N ASP A 35 9.68 1.74 22.76
CA ASP A 35 9.28 2.34 24.04
C ASP A 35 10.47 2.96 24.79
N GLU A 36 11.73 2.59 24.51
CA GLU A 36 12.92 3.15 25.15
C GLU A 36 13.26 4.57 24.66
N PHE A 37 12.96 4.88 23.40
CA PHE A 37 13.26 6.17 22.77
C PHE A 37 12.06 7.12 22.69
N TYR A 38 10.87 6.65 23.03
CA TYR A 38 9.68 7.49 23.03
C TYR A 38 9.61 8.43 24.24
N PRO A 39 9.12 9.66 24.06
CA PRO A 39 8.70 10.52 25.16
C PRO A 39 7.66 9.83 26.07
N GLN A 40 7.73 10.09 27.37
CA GLN A 40 6.91 9.38 28.36
C GLN A 40 5.40 9.60 28.18
N ASP A 41 5.01 10.79 27.71
CA ASP A 41 3.64 11.15 27.34
C ASP A 41 3.14 10.34 26.14
N PHE A 42 3.98 10.15 25.12
CA PHE A 42 3.65 9.29 23.97
C PHE A 42 3.53 7.82 24.38
N ILE A 43 4.40 7.30 25.27
CA ILE A 43 4.28 5.94 25.79
C ILE A 43 2.94 5.74 26.51
N ALA A 44 2.52 6.71 27.32
CA ALA A 44 1.24 6.67 28.00
C ALA A 44 0.07 6.64 27.01
N TYR A 45 0.10 7.50 25.98
CA TYR A 45 -0.88 7.50 24.89
C TYR A 45 -0.90 6.17 24.14
N LYS A 46 0.25 5.69 23.64
CA LYS A 46 0.38 4.42 22.92
C LYS A 46 -0.20 3.25 23.71
N ARG A 47 0.15 3.11 25.00
CA ARG A 47 -0.37 2.04 25.86
C ARG A 47 -1.87 2.15 26.10
N GLN A 48 -2.42 3.37 26.10
CA GLN A 48 -3.85 3.56 26.23
C GLN A 48 -4.58 3.12 24.96
N GLU A 49 -4.09 3.52 23.78
CA GLU A 49 -4.69 3.18 22.49
C GLU A 49 -4.50 1.70 22.12
N GLU A 50 -3.33 1.11 22.38
CA GLU A 50 -3.05 -0.31 22.10
C GLU A 50 -3.85 -1.27 23.00
N ARG A 51 -4.40 -0.80 24.12
CA ARG A 51 -5.33 -1.59 24.95
C ARG A 51 -6.73 -1.66 24.36
N VAL A 52 -7.08 -0.78 23.43
CA VAL A 52 -8.38 -0.81 22.79
C VAL A 52 -8.46 -2.07 21.93
N ILE A 53 -9.33 -2.99 22.32
CA ILE A 53 -9.63 -4.16 21.51
C ILE A 53 -10.44 -3.69 20.31
N LEU A 54 -9.82 -3.73 19.14
CA LEU A 54 -10.51 -3.45 17.88
C LEU A 54 -11.40 -4.65 17.56
N ASN A 55 -12.71 -4.40 17.43
CA ASN A 55 -13.61 -5.40 16.88
C ASN A 55 -13.54 -5.35 15.36
N PHE A 56 -13.00 -6.40 14.75
CA PHE A 56 -12.97 -6.58 13.30
C PHE A 56 -14.15 -7.41 12.77
N GLU A 57 -15.13 -7.73 13.61
CA GLU A 57 -16.39 -8.33 13.17
C GLU A 57 -17.10 -7.37 12.22
N SER A 58 -17.08 -7.69 10.93
CA SER A 58 -17.94 -7.05 9.95
C SER A 58 -19.25 -7.80 9.86
N SER A 59 -20.33 -7.05 9.65
CA SER A 59 -21.63 -7.64 9.33
C SER A 59 -21.67 -8.23 7.91
N SER A 60 -20.65 -7.95 7.10
CA SER A 60 -20.60 -8.19 5.65
C SER A 60 -21.73 -7.49 4.88
N SER A 61 -22.45 -6.57 5.53
CA SER A 61 -23.54 -5.77 4.96
C SER A 61 -23.09 -4.39 4.49
N GLU A 62 -21.78 -4.13 4.55
CA GLU A 62 -21.19 -2.89 4.09
C GLU A 62 -21.35 -2.75 2.58
N ILE A 63 -21.50 -1.50 2.09
CA ILE A 63 -21.81 -1.22 0.67
C ILE A 63 -20.75 -1.81 -0.28
N TYR A 64 -19.49 -1.88 0.13
CA TYR A 64 -18.43 -2.48 -0.70
C TYR A 64 -18.55 -4.00 -0.87
N ASN A 65 -19.40 -4.66 -0.07
CA ASN A 65 -19.70 -6.09 -0.16
C ASN A 65 -20.95 -6.39 -1.01
N THR A 66 -21.67 -5.37 -1.50
CA THR A 66 -22.77 -5.61 -2.44
C THR A 66 -22.25 -6.08 -3.78
N ASP A 67 -23.09 -6.78 -4.54
CA ASP A 67 -22.73 -7.25 -5.88
C ASP A 67 -22.21 -6.10 -6.75
N PHE A 68 -21.07 -6.35 -7.38
CA PHE A 68 -20.45 -5.40 -8.28
C PHE A 68 -21.32 -5.17 -9.51
N THR A 69 -21.53 -3.90 -9.88
CA THR A 69 -22.41 -3.52 -10.96
C THR A 69 -21.65 -3.09 -12.22
N ILE A 70 -22.28 -3.29 -13.38
CA ILE A 70 -21.76 -2.77 -14.65
C ILE A 70 -21.59 -1.23 -14.64
N HIS A 71 -22.36 -0.52 -13.83
CA HIS A 71 -22.25 0.93 -13.68
C HIS A 71 -20.94 1.32 -12.98
N GLU A 72 -20.55 0.59 -11.94
CA GLU A 72 -19.28 0.79 -11.25
C GLU A 72 -18.10 0.50 -12.17
N LEU A 73 -18.17 -0.55 -13.00
CA LEU A 73 -17.15 -0.84 -14.01
C LEU A 73 -16.99 0.32 -15.00
N ARG A 74 -18.10 0.82 -15.55
CA ARG A 74 -18.09 1.98 -16.46
C ARG A 74 -17.50 3.22 -15.79
N ASN A 75 -17.90 3.49 -14.56
CA ASN A 75 -17.40 4.65 -13.81
C ASN A 75 -15.89 4.53 -13.52
N ALA A 76 -15.43 3.36 -13.09
CA ALA A 76 -14.01 3.09 -12.83
C ALA A 76 -13.18 3.24 -14.11
N LEU A 77 -13.66 2.69 -15.23
CA LEU A 77 -12.99 2.84 -16.52
C LEU A 77 -12.93 4.31 -16.91
N ASN A 78 -14.04 5.06 -16.89
CA ASN A 78 -14.06 6.47 -17.27
C ASN A 78 -13.04 7.31 -16.49
N ASN A 79 -12.98 7.12 -15.17
CA ASN A 79 -12.08 7.83 -14.28
C ASN A 79 -10.62 7.30 -14.29
N SER A 80 -10.35 6.17 -14.94
CA SER A 80 -8.98 5.65 -15.04
C SER A 80 -8.08 6.54 -15.90
N HIS A 81 -6.85 6.73 -15.45
CA HIS A 81 -5.81 7.44 -16.20
C HIS A 81 -4.97 6.48 -17.05
N PRO A 82 -4.40 6.94 -18.17
CA PRO A 82 -3.48 6.13 -18.96
C PRO A 82 -2.21 5.85 -18.15
N THR A 83 -2.05 4.60 -17.72
CA THR A 83 -0.86 4.08 -17.04
C THR A 83 -0.09 3.11 -17.95
N SER A 84 1.16 2.81 -17.59
CA SER A 84 1.94 1.74 -18.22
C SER A 84 1.21 0.41 -18.07
N PRO A 85 1.22 -0.45 -19.11
CA PRO A 85 0.48 -1.69 -19.07
C PRO A 85 1.18 -2.69 -18.14
N GLY A 86 0.41 -3.63 -17.59
CA GLY A 86 0.95 -4.74 -16.83
C GLY A 86 1.67 -5.77 -17.72
N PRO A 87 2.10 -6.91 -17.13
CA PRO A 87 2.70 -8.01 -17.88
C PRO A 87 1.81 -8.59 -18.99
N ASP A 88 0.48 -8.43 -18.87
CA ASP A 88 -0.53 -8.82 -19.87
C ASP A 88 -0.55 -7.89 -21.12
N ARG A 89 0.15 -6.75 -21.06
CA ARG A 89 0.22 -5.72 -22.10
C ARG A 89 -1.13 -5.07 -22.41
N ILE A 90 -2.11 -5.15 -21.50
CA ILE A 90 -3.42 -4.52 -21.67
C ILE A 90 -3.38 -3.11 -21.08
N HIS A 91 -3.60 -2.11 -21.94
CA HIS A 91 -3.72 -0.72 -21.49
C HIS A 91 -5.16 -0.40 -21.08
N CYS A 92 -5.35 0.49 -20.10
CA CYS A 92 -6.67 1.03 -19.74
C CYS A 92 -7.41 1.64 -20.95
N LYS A 93 -6.66 2.19 -21.93
CA LYS A 93 -7.25 2.68 -23.18
C LYS A 93 -7.91 1.58 -24.01
N MET A 94 -7.40 0.35 -23.98
CA MET A 94 -8.04 -0.79 -24.66
C MET A 94 -9.37 -1.14 -23.98
N LEU A 95 -9.38 -1.16 -22.64
CA LEU A 95 -10.59 -1.42 -21.84
C LEU A 95 -11.68 -0.36 -22.07
N LYS A 96 -11.29 0.93 -22.20
CA LYS A 96 -12.20 2.03 -22.54
C LYS A 96 -12.84 1.93 -23.93
N ASN A 97 -12.26 1.13 -24.84
CA ASN A 97 -12.72 0.99 -26.22
C ASN A 97 -13.36 -0.39 -26.48
N LEU A 98 -13.67 -1.16 -25.44
CA LEU A 98 -14.36 -2.43 -25.59
C LEU A 98 -15.78 -2.23 -26.14
N SER A 99 -16.29 -3.25 -26.82
CA SER A 99 -17.71 -3.30 -27.18
C SER A 99 -18.56 -3.46 -25.92
N GLU A 100 -19.82 -3.02 -25.97
CA GLU A 100 -20.75 -3.18 -24.83
C GLU A 100 -20.86 -4.64 -24.39
N ASN A 101 -20.98 -5.58 -25.34
CA ASN A 101 -21.05 -7.02 -25.02
C ASN A 101 -19.80 -7.49 -24.27
N SER A 102 -18.61 -7.13 -24.76
CA SER A 102 -17.35 -7.47 -24.09
C SER A 102 -17.22 -6.83 -22.72
N LEU A 103 -17.79 -5.63 -22.52
CA LEU A 103 -17.79 -4.95 -21.24
C LEU A 103 -18.76 -5.62 -20.26
N PHE A 104 -19.93 -6.06 -20.73
CA PHE A 104 -20.88 -6.85 -19.95
C PHE A 104 -20.30 -8.19 -19.54
N ASP A 105 -19.60 -8.89 -20.44
CA ASP A 105 -18.95 -10.17 -20.13
C ASP A 105 -17.91 -10.02 -19.01
N ILE A 106 -17.17 -8.90 -18.97
CA ILE A 106 -16.19 -8.61 -17.90
C ILE A 106 -16.87 -8.21 -16.59
N GLY A 107 -17.98 -7.48 -16.67
CA GLY A 107 -18.70 -6.98 -15.49
C GLY A 107 -19.66 -7.98 -14.86
N SER A 108 -19.86 -9.15 -15.49
CA SER A 108 -20.71 -10.22 -14.98
C SER A 108 -19.85 -11.19 -14.17
N PHE A 109 -19.81 -10.98 -12.84
CA PHE A 109 -19.17 -11.88 -11.87
C PHE A 109 -20.18 -12.82 -11.22
#